data_AF-A0A3C0G6A6-F1
#
_entry.id   AF-A0A3C0G6A6-F1
#
_cell.length_a   1.000
_cell.length_b   1.000
_cell.length_c   1.000
_cell.angle_alpha   90.00
_cell.angle_beta   90.00
_cell.angle_gamma   90.00
#
_symmetry.space_group_name_H-M   'P 1'
#
loop_
_entity.id
_entity.type
_entity.pdbx_description
1 polymer ?
#
loop_
_entity_poly.entity_id
_entity_poly.type
_entity_poly.pdbx_seq_one_letter_code
_entity_poly.pdbx_strand_id
1 'polypeptide(L)'
;MDMMALKLDSAYRPIEIIDAIEALVMCIIGKAIPVETYEKKINSPTKAFNLPAVIVLKNVVKFRFTTIACNRQNIVWRDNSQCQYCANYFPLDKLTMDHVIPKSRGGKNTWDNLVAACKKCNQKKGSRTPKESGMIPLKKPIRPKANILRTISKSQISDLWKDYLWE
;
A
#
# COMPACT_ATOMS: atom_id res chain seq x y z
N MET A 1 9.99 -18.07 7.08
CA MET A 1 9.33 -16.75 7.20
C MET A 1 10.36 -15.76 6.70
N ASP A 2 10.16 -15.29 5.48
CA ASP A 2 11.15 -14.46 4.80
C ASP A 2 11.18 -13.09 5.49
N MET A 3 12.35 -12.71 5.99
CA MET A 3 12.54 -11.43 6.65
C MET A 3 12.61 -10.36 5.56
N MET A 4 11.90 -9.26 5.77
CA MET A 4 11.86 -8.15 4.83
C MET A 4 12.81 -7.03 5.29
N ALA A 5 13.11 -6.07 4.41
CA ALA A 5 13.89 -4.88 4.74
C ALA A 5 13.25 -3.63 4.10
N LEU A 6 13.30 -2.52 4.82
CA LEU A 6 12.86 -1.22 4.31
C LEU A 6 14.00 -0.54 3.55
N LYS A 7 13.77 -0.23 2.27
CA LYS A 7 14.71 0.51 1.42
C LYS A 7 14.37 1.99 1.43
N LEU A 8 15.34 2.81 1.82
CA LEU A 8 15.25 4.26 1.87
C LEU A 8 16.10 4.90 0.77
N ASP A 9 15.69 6.07 0.31
CA ASP A 9 16.54 6.91 -0.52
C ASP A 9 17.63 7.61 0.32
N SER A 10 18.53 8.33 -0.35
CA SER A 10 19.62 9.08 0.32
C SER A 10 19.12 10.23 1.22
N ALA A 11 17.82 10.58 1.15
CA ALA A 11 17.17 11.55 2.02
C ALA A 11 16.30 10.86 3.11
N TYR A 12 16.53 9.56 3.36
CA TYR A 12 15.82 8.77 4.35
C TYR A 12 14.30 8.66 4.12
N ARG A 13 13.85 8.85 2.88
CA ARG A 13 12.45 8.64 2.50
C ARG A 13 12.26 7.17 2.12
N PRO A 14 11.19 6.51 2.63
CA PRO A 14 10.93 5.14 2.24
C PRO A 14 10.64 5.07 0.74
N ILE A 15 11.24 4.07 0.07
CA ILE A 15 11.08 3.78 -1.36
C ILE A 15 10.26 2.50 -1.57
N GLU A 16 10.68 1.41 -0.92
CA GLU A 16 10.18 0.07 -1.20
C GLU A 16 10.51 -0.88 -0.03
N ILE A 17 9.79 -1.99 0.05
CA ILE A 17 10.08 -3.08 0.98
C ILE A 17 10.54 -4.26 0.14
N ILE A 18 11.75 -4.75 0.43
CA ILE A 18 12.42 -5.82 -0.31
C ILE A 18 12.73 -6.99 0.63
N ASP A 19 13.18 -8.11 0.08
CA ASP A 19 13.68 -9.23 0.90
C ASP A 19 14.99 -8.82 1.62
N ALA A 20 15.19 -9.29 2.86
CA ALA A 20 16.37 -8.95 3.66
C ALA A 20 17.68 -9.50 3.06
N ILE A 21 17.62 -10.61 2.32
CA ILE A 21 18.77 -11.15 1.58
C ILE A 21 19.10 -10.23 0.41
N GLU A 22 18.10 -9.75 -0.33
CA GLU A 22 18.31 -8.75 -1.40
C GLU A 22 18.95 -7.48 -0.83
N ALA A 23 18.46 -7.00 0.32
CA ALA A 23 19.02 -5.85 1.02
C ALA A 23 20.49 -6.07 1.41
N LEU A 24 20.83 -7.27 1.92
CA LEU A 24 22.22 -7.62 2.24
C LEU A 24 23.11 -7.60 0.99
N VAL A 25 22.63 -8.15 -0.13
CA VAL A 25 23.34 -8.12 -1.41
C VAL A 25 23.61 -6.69 -1.86
N MET A 26 22.64 -5.78 -1.71
CA MET A 26 22.84 -4.35 -2.03
C MET A 26 23.93 -3.69 -1.17
N CYS A 27 24.01 -4.06 0.11
CA CYS A 27 25.05 -3.59 1.02
C CYS A 27 26.44 -4.14 0.64
N ILE A 28 26.54 -5.43 0.30
CA ILE A 28 27.80 -6.08 -0.09
C ILE A 28 28.34 -5.50 -1.41
N ILE A 29 27.48 -5.25 -2.39
CA ILE A 29 27.87 -4.60 -3.67
C ILE A 29 28.22 -3.12 -3.45
N GLY A 30 27.94 -2.58 -2.25
CA GLY A 30 28.29 -1.21 -1.87
C GLY A 30 27.32 -0.15 -2.40
N LYS A 31 26.14 -0.54 -2.89
CA LYS A 31 25.08 0.36 -3.38
C LYS A 31 24.25 0.98 -2.26
N ALA A 32 24.16 0.27 -1.13
CA ALA A 32 23.40 0.68 0.04
C ALA A 32 24.24 0.57 1.32
N ILE A 33 23.77 1.21 2.39
CA ILE A 33 24.34 1.12 3.73
C ILE A 33 23.24 0.60 4.66
N PRO A 34 23.50 -0.43 5.49
CA PRO A 34 22.55 -0.86 6.50
C PRO A 34 22.50 0.19 7.63
N VAL A 35 21.28 0.61 7.98
CA VAL A 35 21.03 1.53 9.10
C VAL A 35 20.58 0.75 10.32
N GLU A 36 19.67 -0.21 10.11
CA GLU A 36 19.18 -1.12 11.14
C GLU A 36 19.42 -2.56 10.70
N THR A 37 19.69 -3.45 11.65
CA THR A 37 19.88 -4.89 11.39
C THR A 37 19.08 -5.74 12.36
N TYR A 38 18.56 -6.87 11.89
CA TYR A 38 17.99 -7.89 12.77
C TYR A 38 19.09 -8.57 13.59
N GLU A 39 18.73 -9.05 14.78
CA GLU A 39 19.63 -9.87 15.61
C GLU A 39 19.98 -11.21 14.96
N LYS A 40 19.09 -11.70 14.08
CA LYS A 40 19.30 -12.95 13.37
C LYS A 40 20.46 -12.81 12.37
N LYS A 41 21.45 -13.69 12.54
CA LYS A 41 22.59 -13.84 11.64
C LYS A 41 22.32 -14.89 10.57
N ILE A 42 22.88 -14.66 9.39
CA ILE A 42 23.00 -15.67 8.34
C ILE A 42 24.48 -15.96 8.09
N ASN A 43 24.80 -17.21 7.80
CA ASN A 43 26.17 -17.67 7.66
C ASN A 43 26.45 -18.02 6.20
N SER A 44 27.61 -17.59 5.71
CA SER A 44 28.31 -18.25 4.62
C SER A 44 29.24 -19.33 5.20
N PRO A 45 29.85 -20.18 4.35
CA PRO A 45 30.84 -21.15 4.83
C PRO A 45 32.02 -20.53 5.60
N THR A 46 32.29 -19.23 5.41
CA THR A 46 33.48 -18.55 5.96
C THR A 46 33.17 -17.32 6.82
N LYS A 47 31.95 -16.78 6.78
CA LYS A 47 31.60 -15.50 7.44
C LYS A 47 30.16 -15.52 7.93
N ALA A 48 29.87 -14.76 8.97
CA ALA A 48 28.51 -14.48 9.42
C ALA A 48 28.12 -13.03 9.09
N PHE A 49 26.86 -12.82 8.71
CA PHE A 49 26.31 -11.52 8.33
C PHE A 49 25.02 -11.25 9.13
N ASN A 50 24.85 -10.02 9.59
CA ASN A 50 23.57 -9.57 10.12
C ASN A 50 22.65 -9.23 8.94
N LEU A 51 21.38 -9.63 9.02
CA LEU A 51 20.41 -9.26 7.99
C LEU A 51 19.99 -7.78 8.17
N PRO A 52 20.05 -6.96 7.12
CA PRO A 52 19.54 -5.60 7.19
C PRO A 52 18.03 -5.58 7.41
N ALA A 53 17.59 -4.77 8.36
CA ALA A 53 16.19 -4.41 8.55
C ALA A 53 15.85 -3.11 7.81
N VAL A 54 16.78 -2.16 7.75
CA VAL A 54 16.63 -0.89 7.04
C VAL A 54 17.92 -0.58 6.29
N ILE A 55 17.81 -0.20 5.01
CA ILE A 55 18.95 0.19 4.18
C ILE A 55 18.73 1.57 3.56
N VAL A 56 19.81 2.35 3.38
CA VAL A 56 19.81 3.63 2.69
C VAL A 56 20.64 3.54 1.41
N LEU A 57 20.10 3.99 0.28
CA LEU A 57 20.84 4.07 -0.98
C LEU A 57 21.87 5.20 -0.94
N LYS A 58 23.11 4.92 -1.38
CA LYS A 58 24.18 5.93 -1.40
C LYS A 58 23.96 7.04 -2.43
N ASN A 59 23.32 6.70 -3.55
CA ASN A 59 23.08 7.65 -4.63
C ASN A 59 21.63 8.13 -4.62
N VAL A 60 21.43 9.41 -4.92
CA VAL A 60 20.11 10.00 -5.14
C VAL A 60 19.47 9.33 -6.36
N VAL A 61 18.51 8.45 -6.12
CA VAL A 61 17.64 7.95 -7.18
C VAL A 61 16.52 8.97 -7.37
N LYS A 62 16.34 9.50 -8.58
CA LYS A 62 15.15 10.30 -8.91
C LYS A 62 13.93 9.40 -8.83
N PHE A 63 13.32 9.33 -7.64
CA PHE A 63 12.14 8.52 -7.43
C PHE A 63 10.95 9.20 -8.10
N ARG A 64 10.50 8.65 -9.22
CA ARG A 64 9.17 8.96 -9.75
C ARG A 64 8.21 8.20 -8.84
N PHE A 65 7.46 8.90 -7.98
CA PHE A 65 6.37 8.29 -7.23
C PHE A 65 5.53 7.48 -8.22
N THR A 66 5.58 6.15 -8.11
CA THR A 66 4.77 5.27 -8.94
C THR A 66 3.33 5.52 -8.53
N THR A 67 2.59 6.24 -9.37
CA THR A 67 1.21 6.58 -9.07
C THR A 67 0.40 5.30 -8.94
N ILE A 68 -0.26 5.09 -7.81
CA ILE A 68 -1.10 3.91 -7.60
C ILE A 68 -2.24 3.96 -8.63
N ALA A 69 -2.31 2.91 -9.46
CA ALA A 69 -3.35 2.77 -10.46
C ALA A 69 -4.73 2.66 -9.80
N CYS A 70 -5.73 3.34 -10.36
CA CYS A 70 -7.10 3.26 -9.87
C CYS A 70 -7.77 1.97 -10.37
N ASN A 71 -7.58 0.86 -9.65
CA ASN A 71 -8.15 -0.45 -10.01
C ASN A 71 -8.94 -1.05 -8.82
N ARG A 72 -9.66 -2.14 -9.08
CA ARG A 72 -10.53 -2.80 -8.09
C ARG A 72 -9.83 -3.14 -6.78
N GLN A 73 -8.65 -3.75 -6.87
CA GLN A 73 -7.90 -4.17 -5.69
C GLN A 73 -7.48 -2.96 -4.85
N ASN A 74 -7.05 -1.87 -5.51
CA ASN A 74 -6.60 -0.66 -4.84
C ASN A 74 -7.75 0.15 -4.24
N ILE A 75 -8.93 0.17 -4.86
CA ILE A 75 -10.13 0.79 -4.29
C ILE A 75 -10.59 0.03 -3.04
N VAL A 76 -10.64 -1.30 -3.11
CA VAL A 76 -11.03 -2.12 -1.95
C VAL A 76 -10.02 -2.01 -0.81
N TRP A 77 -8.72 -2.00 -1.13
CA TRP A 77 -7.66 -1.75 -0.14
C TRP A 77 -7.81 -0.37 0.51
N ARG A 78 -8.00 0.69 -0.28
CA ARG A 78 -8.19 2.07 0.24
C ARG A 78 -9.38 2.12 1.20
N ASP A 79 -10.45 1.43 0.86
CA ASP A 79 -11.69 1.39 1.64
C ASP A 79 -11.67 0.32 2.75
N ASN A 80 -10.51 -0.29 3.03
CA ASN A 80 -10.28 -1.30 4.07
C ASN A 80 -11.28 -2.46 4.03
N SER A 81 -11.60 -2.94 2.83
CA SER A 81 -12.58 -4.02 2.62
C SER A 81 -13.97 -3.72 3.24
N GLN A 82 -14.30 -2.43 3.38
CA GLN A 82 -15.54 -1.95 3.97
C GLN A 82 -16.45 -1.38 2.88
N CYS A 83 -17.71 -1.80 2.85
CA CYS A 83 -18.70 -1.20 1.97
C CYS A 83 -18.94 0.26 2.38
N GLN A 84 -18.71 1.19 1.47
CA GLN A 84 -18.85 2.63 1.73
C GLN A 84 -20.30 3.08 1.89
N TYR A 85 -21.30 2.20 1.71
CA TYR A 85 -22.71 2.55 1.88
C TYR A 85 -23.35 1.96 3.14
N CYS A 86 -22.99 0.72 3.50
CA CYS A 86 -23.60 0.04 4.66
C CYS A 86 -22.62 -0.20 5.81
N ALA A 87 -21.39 0.28 5.73
CA ALA A 87 -20.33 0.14 6.75
C ALA A 87 -19.89 -1.28 7.11
N ASN A 88 -20.52 -2.32 6.57
CA ASN A 88 -20.13 -3.71 6.81
C ASN A 88 -18.83 -4.06 6.07
N TYR A 89 -18.02 -4.92 6.69
CA TYR A 89 -16.82 -5.49 6.10
C TYR A 89 -17.13 -6.74 5.28
N PHE A 90 -16.43 -6.91 4.17
CA PHE A 90 -16.63 -8.02 3.25
C PHE A 90 -15.30 -8.52 2.69
N PRO A 91 -15.16 -9.82 2.39
CA PRO A 91 -14.01 -10.32 1.64
C PRO A 91 -14.01 -9.72 0.22
N LEU A 92 -12.80 -9.67 -0.38
CA LEU A 92 -12.55 -9.01 -1.65
C LEU A 92 -13.52 -9.46 -2.76
N ASP A 93 -13.84 -10.75 -2.86
CA ASP A 93 -14.72 -11.35 -3.87
C ASP A 93 -16.20 -10.90 -3.76
N LYS A 94 -16.64 -10.49 -2.57
CA LYS A 94 -18.01 -10.00 -2.31
C LYS A 94 -18.16 -8.50 -2.50
N LEU A 95 -17.05 -7.77 -2.66
CA LEU A 95 -17.03 -6.34 -2.98
C LEU A 95 -16.98 -6.09 -4.49
N THR A 96 -17.64 -5.01 -4.88
CA THR A 96 -17.62 -4.45 -6.23
C THR A 96 -17.12 -3.01 -6.16
N MET A 97 -16.72 -2.45 -7.31
CA MET A 97 -16.53 -1.00 -7.41
C MET A 97 -17.84 -0.36 -7.85
N ASP A 98 -18.22 0.72 -7.18
CA ASP A 98 -19.34 1.57 -7.60
C ASP A 98 -18.83 2.98 -7.92
N HIS A 99 -19.49 3.60 -8.90
CA HIS A 99 -19.26 5.00 -9.27
C HIS A 99 -20.20 5.89 -8.47
N VAL A 100 -19.67 6.72 -7.57
CA VAL A 100 -20.45 7.65 -6.75
C VAL A 100 -21.35 8.51 -7.63
N ILE A 101 -20.79 9.14 -8.66
CA ILE A 101 -21.52 9.67 -9.81
C ILE A 101 -21.56 8.59 -10.89
N PRO A 102 -22.75 8.06 -11.25
CA PRO A 102 -22.88 6.99 -12.25
C PRO A 102 -22.27 7.35 -13.61
N LYS A 103 -21.77 6.36 -14.35
CA LYS A 103 -21.24 6.56 -15.72
C LYS A 103 -22.24 7.23 -16.65
N SER A 104 -23.53 6.85 -16.57
CA SER A 104 -24.61 7.46 -17.34
C SER A 104 -24.81 8.96 -17.07
N ARG A 105 -24.24 9.47 -15.98
CA ARG A 105 -24.26 10.89 -15.60
C ARG A 105 -22.88 11.55 -15.73
N GLY A 106 -21.97 10.97 -16.51
CA GLY A 106 -20.62 11.50 -16.74
C GLY A 106 -19.58 11.09 -15.70
N GLY A 107 -19.90 10.14 -14.82
CA GLY A 107 -18.98 9.61 -13.83
C GLY A 107 -17.72 8.99 -14.42
N LYS A 108 -16.54 9.46 -13.97
CA LYS A 108 -15.24 8.97 -14.44
C LYS A 108 -14.73 7.77 -13.63
N ASN A 109 -13.83 6.98 -14.22
CA ASN A 109 -13.09 5.91 -13.54
C ASN A 109 -11.88 6.49 -12.77
N THR A 110 -12.13 7.34 -11.79
CA THR A 110 -11.08 8.01 -11.02
C THR A 110 -11.19 7.69 -9.54
N TRP A 111 -10.09 7.92 -8.83
CA TRP A 111 -10.01 7.74 -7.37
C TRP A 111 -11.09 8.52 -6.62
N ASP A 112 -11.47 9.68 -7.14
CA ASP A 112 -12.41 10.60 -6.50
C ASP A 112 -13.88 10.29 -6.83
N ASN A 113 -14.13 9.21 -7.59
CA ASN A 113 -15.47 8.80 -7.98
C ASN A 113 -15.75 7.30 -7.78
N LEU A 114 -14.73 6.49 -7.47
CA LEU A 114 -14.88 5.06 -7.25
C LEU A 114 -14.81 4.72 -5.75
N VAL A 115 -15.71 3.83 -5.30
CA VAL A 115 -15.77 3.32 -3.92
C VAL A 115 -16.03 1.81 -3.89
N ALA A 116 -15.63 1.16 -2.82
CA ALA A 116 -15.98 -0.22 -2.54
C ALA A 116 -17.45 -0.32 -2.09
N ALA A 117 -18.22 -1.18 -2.75
CA ALA A 117 -19.62 -1.41 -2.43
C ALA A 117 -19.95 -2.90 -2.48
N CYS A 118 -20.72 -3.41 -1.51
CA CYS A 118 -21.26 -4.76 -1.61
C CYS A 118 -22.32 -4.84 -2.72
N LYS A 119 -22.55 -6.04 -3.28
CA LYS A 119 -23.49 -6.23 -4.39
C LYS A 119 -24.89 -5.65 -4.10
N LYS A 120 -25.41 -5.88 -2.90
CA LYS A 120 -26.74 -5.38 -2.48
C LYS A 120 -26.83 -3.85 -2.51
N CYS A 121 -25.83 -3.17 -1.94
CA CYS A 121 -25.81 -1.70 -1.93
C CYS A 121 -25.59 -1.12 -3.33
N ASN A 122 -24.68 -1.72 -4.09
CA ASN A 122 -24.40 -1.29 -5.46
C ASN A 122 -25.64 -1.40 -6.35
N GLN A 123 -26.34 -2.54 -6.30
CA GLN A 123 -27.62 -2.73 -7.01
C GLN A 123 -28.70 -1.77 -6.52
N LYS A 124 -28.82 -1.57 -5.20
CA LYS A 124 -29.78 -0.61 -4.63
C LYS A 124 -29.52 0.79 -5.15
N LYS A 125 -28.28 1.26 -5.20
CA LYS A 125 -27.95 2.59 -5.72
C LYS A 125 -28.25 2.70 -7.22
N GLY A 126 -27.74 1.75 -8.01
CA GLY A 126 -27.90 1.72 -9.45
C GLY A 126 -27.35 2.98 -10.12
N SER A 127 -28.04 3.46 -11.16
CA SER A 127 -27.66 4.64 -11.96
C SER A 127 -28.06 5.98 -11.31
N ARG A 128 -28.26 6.01 -9.99
CA ARG A 128 -28.65 7.20 -9.23
C ARG A 128 -27.45 7.86 -8.57
N THR A 129 -27.47 9.18 -8.52
CA THR A 129 -26.53 10.00 -7.73
C THR A 129 -26.75 9.81 -6.23
N PRO A 130 -25.81 10.24 -5.37
CA PRO A 130 -26.01 10.19 -3.92
C PRO A 130 -27.26 10.95 -3.47
N LYS A 131 -27.57 12.08 -4.13
CA LYS A 131 -28.76 12.89 -3.86
C LYS A 131 -30.06 12.15 -4.22
N GLU A 132 -30.11 11.44 -5.35
CA GLU A 132 -31.30 10.69 -5.80
C GLU A 132 -31.52 9.37 -5.04
N SER A 133 -30.46 8.76 -4.53
CA SER A 133 -30.52 7.46 -3.83
C SER A 133 -30.56 7.57 -2.31
N GLY A 134 -30.15 8.72 -1.75
CA GLY A 134 -29.86 8.86 -0.33
C GLY A 134 -28.65 8.05 0.13
N MET A 135 -27.86 7.50 -0.81
CA MET A 135 -26.71 6.65 -0.52
C MET A 135 -25.42 7.45 -0.67
N ILE A 136 -24.99 8.06 0.44
CA ILE A 136 -23.77 8.84 0.53
C ILE A 136 -22.64 7.92 1.01
N PRO A 137 -21.48 7.89 0.33
CA PRO A 137 -20.31 7.16 0.82
C PRO A 137 -19.88 7.63 2.22
N LEU A 138 -19.52 6.69 3.10
CA LEU A 138 -19.05 6.97 4.46
C LEU A 138 -17.84 7.91 4.48
N LYS A 139 -16.91 7.71 3.53
CA LYS A 139 -15.75 8.57 3.34
C LYS A 139 -15.79 9.17 1.95
N LYS A 140 -15.35 10.42 1.84
CA LYS A 140 -15.14 11.04 0.54
C LYS A 140 -14.06 10.25 -0.21
N PRO A 141 -14.35 9.73 -1.41
CA PRO A 141 -13.34 9.04 -2.21
C PRO A 141 -12.23 10.03 -2.56
N ILE A 142 -11.00 9.69 -2.17
CA ILE A 142 -9.80 10.45 -2.48
C ILE A 142 -8.73 9.51 -2.99
N ARG A 143 -7.80 10.05 -3.79
CA ARG A 143 -6.58 9.31 -4.16
C ARG A 143 -5.72 9.07 -2.92
N PRO A 144 -5.36 7.82 -2.60
CA PRO A 144 -4.42 7.56 -1.51
C PRO A 144 -3.04 8.14 -1.86
N LYS A 145 -2.35 8.66 -0.84
CA LYS A 145 -0.92 8.95 -0.95
C LYS A 145 -0.20 7.63 -1.32
N ALA A 146 0.89 7.72 -2.09
CA ALA A 146 1.72 6.55 -2.35
C ALA A 146 2.24 6.01 -1.01
N ASN A 147 1.75 4.83 -0.60
CA ASN A 147 2.15 4.21 0.65
C ASN A 147 2.74 2.83 0.34
N ILE A 148 4.01 2.67 0.71
CA ILE A 148 4.80 1.46 0.46
C ILE A 148 4.30 0.29 1.31
N LEU A 149 3.62 0.58 2.42
CA LEU A 149 3.02 -0.40 3.31
C LEU A 149 1.80 -1.12 2.69
N ARG A 150 1.38 -0.76 1.48
CA ARG A 150 0.31 -1.48 0.76
C ARG A 150 0.67 -2.94 0.48
N THR A 151 1.96 -3.23 0.29
CA THR A 151 2.41 -4.54 -0.19
C THR A 151 2.61 -5.56 0.94
N ILE A 152 2.51 -5.14 2.20
CA ILE A 152 2.77 -5.99 3.35
C ILE A 152 1.65 -5.92 4.38
N SER A 153 1.45 -6.99 5.15
CA SER A 153 0.55 -6.94 6.29
C SER A 153 1.16 -6.13 7.43
N LYS A 154 0.33 -5.53 8.29
CA LYS A 154 0.81 -4.86 9.51
C LYS A 154 1.68 -5.77 10.38
N SER A 155 1.42 -7.08 10.37
CA SER A 155 2.20 -8.08 11.10
C SER A 155 3.60 -8.34 10.55
N GLN A 156 3.89 -7.87 9.33
CA GLN A 156 5.22 -7.96 8.70
C GLN A 156 6.05 -6.69 8.91
N ILE A 157 5.47 -5.64 9.51
CA ILE A 157 6.19 -4.41 9.82
C ILE A 157 7.04 -4.66 11.06
N SER A 158 8.36 -4.59 10.90
CA SER A 158 9.28 -4.64 12.05
C SER A 158 9.16 -3.37 12.88
N ASP A 159 9.28 -3.50 14.21
CA ASP A 159 9.38 -2.35 15.11
C ASP A 159 10.54 -1.42 14.74
N LEU A 160 11.62 -1.96 14.16
CA LEU A 160 12.79 -1.23 13.68
C LEU A 160 12.48 -0.25 12.54
N TRP A 161 11.31 -0.34 11.91
CA TRP A 161 10.94 0.51 10.78
C TRP A 161 10.15 1.76 11.18
N LYS A 162 9.63 1.80 12.42
CA LYS A 162 8.67 2.83 12.85
C LYS A 162 9.19 4.24 12.68
N ASP A 163 10.47 4.45 12.97
CA ASP A 163 11.11 5.78 12.90
C ASP A 163 11.28 6.30 11.47
N TYR A 164 11.17 5.41 10.47
CA TYR A 164 11.38 5.71 9.05
C TYR A 164 10.06 5.74 8.25
N LEU A 165 8.94 5.39 8.88
CA LEU A 165 7.60 5.36 8.29
C LEU A 165 6.76 6.53 8.83
N TRP A 166 7.18 7.76 8.55
CA TRP A 166 6.40 8.96 8.91
C TRP A 166 5.12 9.08 8.06
N GLU A 167 4.02 9.53 8.66
CA GLU A 167 2.73 9.84 8.00
C GLU A 167 2.60 11.31 7.54
#